data_AF-A0A8T5M2P6-F1
#
_entry.id   AF-A0A8T5M2P6-F1
#
_cell.length_a   1.000
_cell.length_b   1.000
_cell.length_c   1.000
_cell.angle_alpha   90.00
_cell.angle_beta   90.00
_cell.angle_gamma   90.00
#
_symmetry.space_group_name_H-M   'P 1'
#
loop_
_entity.id
_entity.type
_entity.pdbx_description
1 polymer ?
#
loop_
_entity_poly.entity_id
_entity_poly.type
_entity_poly.pdbx_seq_one_letter_code
_entity_poly.pdbx_strand_id
1 'polypeptide(L)' 'MVKIQEVKERYSISLPSMITKLKGWKKGDDLYFTVDMKTGQVTVYRVEDIIED' A
#
# COMPACT_ATOMS: atom_id res chain seq x y z
N MET A 1 14.98 6.52 -0.25
CA MET A 1 15.43 5.11 -0.30
C MET A 1 14.34 4.29 -0.96
N VAL A 2 14.64 3.59 -2.05
CA VAL A 2 13.67 2.73 -2.76
C VAL A 2 13.89 1.28 -2.32
N LYS A 3 12.80 0.54 -2.09
CA LYS A 3 12.86 -0.89 -1.76
C LYS A 3 12.14 -1.68 -2.84
N ILE A 4 12.87 -2.55 -3.55
CA ILE A 4 12.30 -3.41 -4.59
C ILE A 4 11.58 -4.58 -3.89
N GLN A 5 10.35 -4.89 -4.32
CA GLN A 5 9.59 -6.05 -3.86
C GLN A 5 9.25 -6.93 -5.07
N GLU A 6 9.35 -8.25 -4.88
CA GLU A 6 8.94 -9.22 -5.88
C GLU A 6 7.40 -9.33 -5.89
N VAL A 7 6.83 -9.41 -7.10
CA VAL A 7 5.42 -9.75 -7.28
C VAL A 7 5.27 -11.25 -7.10
N LYS A 8 4.52 -11.65 -6.08
CA LYS A 8 4.24 -13.04 -5.75
C LYS A 8 3.06 -13.55 -6.56
N GLU A 9 2.75 -14.83 -6.37
CA GLU A 9 1.55 -15.45 -6.93
C GLU A 9 0.29 -14.63 -6.68
N ARG A 10 -0.66 -14.76 -7.61
CA ARG A 10 -1.94 -14.02 -7.59
C ARG A 10 -1.76 -12.50 -7.61
N TYR A 11 -0.69 -12.01 -8.24
CA TYR A 11 -0.42 -10.57 -8.41
C TYR A 11 -0.30 -9.82 -7.07
N SER A 12 0.23 -10.49 -6.04
CA SER A 12 0.33 -9.92 -4.69
C SER A 12 1.72 -9.35 -4.41
N ILE A 13 1.78 -8.26 -3.64
CA ILE A 13 3.02 -7.70 -3.11
C ILE A 13 2.99 -7.70 -1.59
N SER A 14 4.14 -7.80 -0.95
CA SER A 14 4.26 -7.64 0.50
C SER A 14 4.65 -6.20 0.82
N LEU A 15 3.84 -5.53 1.64
CA LEU A 15 4.22 -4.22 2.17
C LEU A 15 5.41 -4.39 3.13
N PRO A 16 6.50 -3.62 2.96
CA PRO A 16 7.64 -3.70 3.87
C PRO A 16 7.22 -3.36 5.31
N SER A 17 7.70 -4.14 6.29
CA SER A 17 7.36 -3.96 7.71
C SER A 17 7.66 -2.56 8.26
N MET A 18 8.66 -1.88 7.71
CA MET A 18 8.96 -0.48 8.04
C MET A 18 7.81 0.46 7.66
N ILE A 19 7.18 0.25 6.50
CA ILE A 19 6.05 1.07 6.04
C ILE A 19 4.82 0.80 6.89
N THR A 20 4.49 -0.47 7.15
CA THR A 20 3.32 -0.81 7.97
C THR A 20 3.47 -0.30 9.41
N LYS A 21 4.67 -0.39 10.00
CA LYS A 21 4.96 0.22 11.32
C LYS A 21 4.85 1.74 11.31
N LEU A 22 5.44 2.41 10.32
CA LEU A 22 5.39 3.86 10.21
C LEU A 22 3.96 4.39 10.05
N LYS A 23 3.13 3.65 9.31
CA LYS A 23 1.73 4.01 9.06
C LYS A 23 0.75 3.45 10.10
N GLY A 24 1.21 2.64 11.06
CA GLY A 24 0.33 1.97 12.02
C GLY A 24 -0.61 0.93 11.39
N TRP A 25 -0.35 0.49 10.15
CA TRP A 25 -1.18 -0.49 9.44
C TRP A 25 -0.96 -1.90 9.98
N LYS A 26 -2.05 -2.64 10.17
CA LYS A 26 -2.07 -4.02 10.68
C LYS A 26 -2.78 -4.96 9.71
N LYS A 27 -2.55 -6.27 9.91
CA LYS A 27 -3.24 -7.31 9.15
C LYS A 27 -4.75 -7.21 9.41
N GLY A 28 -5.53 -7.14 8.33
CA GLY A 28 -6.99 -6.99 8.40
C GLY A 28 -7.46 -5.55 8.20
N ASP A 29 -6.56 -4.57 8.10
CA ASP A 29 -6.94 -3.22 7.69
C ASP A 29 -7.40 -3.22 6.23
N ASP A 30 -8.49 -2.49 5.97
CA ASP A 30 -8.95 -2.23 4.62
C ASP A 30 -8.09 -1.16 3.97
N LEU A 31 -7.52 -1.51 2.82
CA LEU A 31 -6.67 -0.64 2.02
C LEU A 31 -7.34 -0.35 0.67
N TYR A 32 -7.20 0.89 0.21
CA TYR A 32 -7.57 1.33 -1.12
C TYR A 32 -6.32 1.76 -1.89
N PHE A 33 -6.32 1.62 -3.22
CA PHE A 33 -5.22 2.08 -4.05
C PHE A 33 -5.69 2.81 -5.30
N THR A 34 -4.88 3.78 -5.74
CA THR A 34 -5.04 4.50 -7.01
C THR A 34 -3.87 4.20 -7.92
N VAL A 35 -4.11 4.17 -9.24
CA VAL A 35 -3.06 4.00 -10.25
C VAL A 35 -2.95 5.27 -11.09
N ASP A 36 -1.77 5.88 -11.10
CA ASP A 36 -1.44 6.92 -12.07
C ASP A 36 -1.19 6.26 -13.43
N MET A 37 -2.09 6.46 -14.39
CA MET A 37 -2.03 5.80 -15.70
C MET A 37 -0.94 6.35 -16.62
N LYS A 38 -0.33 7.50 -16.32
CA LYS A 38 0.77 8.07 -17.11
C LYS A 38 2.11 7.46 -16.72
N THR A 39 2.29 7.17 -15.43
CA THR A 39 3.55 6.70 -14.85
C THR A 39 3.51 5.24 -14.42
N GLY A 40 2.31 4.64 -14.30
CA GLY A 40 2.09 3.31 -13.74
C GLY A 40 2.28 3.24 -12.23
N GLN A 41 2.42 4.37 -11.53
CA GLN A 41 2.64 4.39 -10.09
C GLN A 41 1.35 4.05 -9.34
N VAL A 42 1.47 3.14 -8.37
CA VAL A 42 0.37 2.77 -7.47
C VAL A 42 0.57 3.47 -6.15
N THR A 43 -0.44 4.22 -5.70
CA THR A 43 -0.47 4.83 -4.36
C THR A 43 -1.49 4.09 -3.51
N VAL A 44 -1.12 3.73 -2.28
CA VAL A 44 -1.95 2.93 -1.37
C VAL A 44 -2.28 3.77 -0.14
N TYR A 45 -3.53 3.68 0.31
CA TYR A 45 -4.10 4.39 1.45
C TYR A 45 -4.85 3.40 2.34
N ARG A 46 -4.95 3.69 3.63
CA ARG A 46 -5.90 3.00 4.51
C ARG A 46 -7.24 3.73 4.42
N VAL A 47 -8.34 3.00 4.36
CA VAL A 47 -9.68 3.58 4.16
C VAL A 47 -10.03 4.60 5.26
N GLU A 48 -9.65 4.30 6.51
CA GLU A 48 -9.84 5.22 7.65
C GLU A 48 -9.06 6.55 7.50
N ASP A 49 -8.01 6.61 6.69
CA ASP A 49 -7.23 7.83 6.48
C ASP A 49 -7.90 8.78 5.45
N ILE A 50 -8.90 8.29 4.70
CA ILE A 50 -9.60 9.04 3.63
C ILE A 50 -10.89 9.67 4.16
N ILE A 51 -11.49 9.08 5.20
CA ILE A 51 -12.68 9.59 5.87
C ILE A 51 -12.20 10.52 6.99
N GLU A 52 -11.85 11.76 6.63
CA GLU A 52 -11.85 12.84 7.62
C GLU A 52 -13.31 13.19 7.95
N ASP A 53 -13.65 13.15 9.24
CA ASP A 53 -14.94 13.65 9.79
C ASP A 53 -15.11 15.16 9.48
#